data_AF-A0A352FVP0-F1
#
_entry.id   AF-A0A352FVP0-F1
#
_cell.length_a   1.000
_cell.length_b   1.000
_cell.length_c   1.000
_cell.angle_alpha   90.00
_cell.angle_beta   90.00
_cell.angle_gamma   90.00
#
_symmetry.space_group_name_H-M   'P 1'
#
loop_
_entity.id
_entity.type
_entity.pdbx_description
1 polymer ?
#
loop_
_entity_poly.entity_id
_entity_poly.type
_entity_poly.pdbx_seq_one_letter_code
_entity_poly.pdbx_strand_id
1 'polypeptide(L)'
;MNESKQTKSRNITFRLTNEQYEQVENAAVAAGEEPNSWCRKVALIQLTEGFGLTKNDRLLYEEIARVRYLVGNGFRILFGYREEATAANWKLITTQADERAGPIADGLLSRRK
;
A
#
# COMPACT_ATOMS: atom_id res chain seq x y z
N MET A 1 7.60 41.45 10.13
CA MET A 1 8.11 40.36 10.99
C MET A 1 8.69 39.33 10.05
N ASN A 2 10.02 39.19 10.02
CA ASN A 2 10.73 38.54 8.92
C ASN A 2 10.72 37.02 9.12
N GLU A 3 9.86 36.31 8.40
CA GLU A 3 9.92 34.85 8.31
C GLU A 3 11.28 34.49 7.70
N SER A 4 12.19 33.97 8.52
CA SER A 4 13.42 33.39 8.03
C SER A 4 13.05 32.20 7.13
N LYS A 5 13.15 32.39 5.81
CA LYS A 5 13.25 31.28 4.85
C LYS A 5 14.33 30.34 5.40
N GLN A 6 13.93 29.21 5.99
CA GLN A 6 14.86 28.23 6.52
C GLN A 6 15.77 27.76 5.38
N THR A 7 17.00 28.24 5.39
CA THR A 7 18.00 27.86 4.40
C THR A 7 18.34 26.40 4.61
N LYS A 8 18.17 25.56 3.59
CA LYS A 8 18.56 24.14 3.63
C LYS A 8 20.09 24.07 3.73
N SER A 9 20.61 23.85 4.94
CA SER A 9 22.04 23.96 5.25
C SER A 9 22.77 22.62 5.38
N ARG A 10 22.05 21.49 5.27
CA ARG A 10 22.58 20.14 5.43
C ARG A 10 22.35 19.33 4.16
N ASN A 11 23.37 18.56 3.77
CA ASN A 11 23.33 17.66 2.63
C ASN A 11 23.42 16.21 3.09
N ILE A 12 22.70 15.32 2.40
CA ILE A 12 22.80 13.87 2.54
C ILE A 12 23.33 13.34 1.21
N THR A 13 24.41 12.57 1.25
CA THR A 13 24.99 11.92 0.08
C THR A 13 25.09 10.42 0.32
N PHE A 14 24.83 9.64 -0.72
CA PHE A 14 24.92 8.19 -0.70
C PHE A 14 25.44 7.71 -2.05
N ARG A 15 26.04 6.51 -2.06
CA ARG A 15 26.55 5.88 -3.28
C ARG A 15 25.52 4.87 -3.78
N LEU A 16 25.33 4.84 -5.08
CA LEU A 16 24.49 3.88 -5.78
C LEU A 16 25.34 3.12 -6.79
N THR A 17 24.94 1.88 -7.11
CA THR A 17 25.41 1.23 -8.33
C THR A 17 24.78 1.92 -9.55
N ASN A 18 25.30 1.64 -10.75
CA ASN A 18 24.75 2.20 -11.98
C ASN A 18 23.28 1.78 -12.16
N GLU A 19 22.94 0.53 -11.87
CA GLU A 19 21.58 0.00 -11.98
C GLU A 19 20.62 0.67 -10.99
N GLN A 20 21.08 0.91 -9.76
CA GLN A 20 20.29 1.61 -8.76
C GLN A 20 20.07 3.08 -9.15
N TYR A 21 21.08 3.72 -9.73
CA TYR A 21 20.96 5.09 -10.22
C TYR A 21 19.96 5.19 -11.38
N GLU A 22 20.02 4.28 -12.34
CA GLU A 22 19.08 4.21 -13.47
C GLU A 22 17.63 4.01 -13.00
N GLN A 23 17.40 3.17 -11.98
CA GLN A 23 16.07 3.01 -11.38
C GLN A 23 15.55 4.31 -10.75
N VAL A 24 16.41 5.04 -10.05
CA VAL A 24 16.07 6.35 -9.46
C VAL A 24 15.77 7.37 -10.56
N GLU A 25 16.59 7.40 -11.62
CA GLU A 25 16.40 8.31 -12.74
C GLU A 25 15.07 8.06 -13.46
N ASN A 26 14.77 6.80 -13.78
CA ASN A 26 13.49 6.42 -14.40
C ASN A 26 12.29 6.80 -13.53
N ALA A 27 12.37 6.59 -12.21
CA ALA A 27 11.30 6.95 -11.29
C ALA A 27 11.12 8.48 -11.17
N ALA A 28 12.21 9.23 -11.22
CA ALA A 28 12.19 10.69 -11.19
C ALA A 28 11.61 11.28 -12.48
N VAL A 29 12.02 10.77 -13.65
CA VAL A 29 11.47 11.13 -14.96
C VAL A 29 9.97 10.84 -15.03
N ALA A 30 9.54 9.67 -14.58
CA ALA A 30 8.12 9.31 -14.53
C ALA A 30 7.30 10.25 -13.63
N ALA A 31 7.93 10.85 -12.62
CA ALA A 31 7.33 11.83 -11.72
C ALA A 31 7.48 13.29 -12.21
N GLY A 32 8.17 13.54 -13.33
CA GLY A 32 8.47 14.88 -13.83
C GLY A 32 9.44 15.67 -12.94
N GLU A 33 10.32 14.97 -12.23
CA GLU A 33 11.25 15.55 -11.25
C GLU A 33 12.72 15.20 -11.56
N GLU A 34 13.63 16.05 -11.09
CA GLU A 34 15.06 15.73 -11.06
C GLU A 34 15.37 14.65 -10.01
N PRO A 35 16.31 13.71 -10.25
CA PRO A 35 16.62 12.60 -9.35
C PRO A 35 16.82 12.99 -7.89
N ASN A 36 17.54 14.09 -7.64
CA ASN A 36 17.80 14.57 -6.27
C ASN A 36 16.52 15.15 -5.61
N SER A 37 15.72 15.90 -6.37
CA SER A 37 14.45 16.43 -5.89
C SER A 37 13.48 15.29 -5.55
N TRP A 38 13.42 14.28 -6.40
CA TRP A 38 12.62 13.07 -6.20
C TRP A 38 13.06 12.31 -4.95
N CYS A 39 14.36 12.02 -4.81
CA CYS A 39 14.92 11.35 -3.64
C CYS A 39 14.60 12.12 -2.35
N ARG A 40 14.76 13.45 -2.36
CA ARG A 40 14.42 14.30 -1.22
C ARG A 40 12.93 14.23 -0.89
N LYS A 41 12.06 14.31 -1.89
CA LYS A 41 10.61 14.23 -1.71
C LYS A 41 10.23 12.88 -1.09
N VAL A 42 10.74 11.77 -1.63
CA VAL A 42 10.53 10.42 -1.09
C VAL A 42 10.98 10.35 0.37
N ALA A 43 12.20 10.79 0.68
CA ALA A 43 12.71 10.79 2.05
C ALA A 43 11.85 11.61 3.03
N LEU A 44 11.31 12.76 2.60
CA LEU A 44 10.45 13.62 3.43
C LEU A 44 9.02 13.08 3.57
N ILE A 45 8.47 12.49 2.50
CA ILE A 45 7.19 11.77 2.56
C ILE A 45 7.26 10.68 3.63
N GLN A 46 8.38 9.96 3.69
CA GLN A 46 8.56 8.91 4.71
C GLN A 46 8.55 9.42 6.15
N LEU A 47 8.88 10.69 6.38
CA LEU A 47 8.83 11.31 7.71
C LEU A 47 7.43 11.80 8.09
N THR A 48 6.58 12.09 7.11
CA THR A 48 5.30 12.81 7.32
C THR A 48 4.09 11.91 7.16
N GLU A 49 4.12 10.97 6.22
CA GLU A 49 3.01 10.07 5.94
C GLU A 49 3.11 8.76 6.74
N GLY A 50 4.13 8.60 7.58
CA GLY A 50 4.29 7.41 8.43
C GLY A 50 4.20 6.12 7.62
N PHE A 51 4.81 6.09 6.43
CA PHE A 51 4.76 5.02 5.43
C PHE A 51 3.35 4.55 5.03
N GLY A 52 3.15 4.36 3.72
CA GLY A 52 2.28 3.27 3.27
C GLY A 52 2.66 1.95 3.97
N LEU A 53 1.81 0.94 3.89
CA LEU A 53 2.04 -0.29 4.63
C LEU A 53 3.47 -0.84 4.38
N THR A 54 4.32 -0.91 5.42
CA THR A 54 5.60 -1.64 5.32
C THR A 54 5.33 -3.08 4.91
N LYS A 55 6.34 -3.88 4.54
CA LYS A 55 6.10 -5.29 4.18
C LYS A 55 5.31 -6.05 5.26
N ASN A 56 5.57 -5.76 6.53
CA ASN A 56 4.85 -6.36 7.66
C ASN A 56 3.45 -5.77 7.82
N ASP A 57 3.28 -4.45 7.66
CA ASP A 57 1.95 -3.83 7.73
C ASP A 57 1.08 -4.27 6.55
N ARG A 58 1.68 -4.52 5.38
CA ARG A 58 1.03 -5.01 4.17
C ARG A 58 0.47 -6.39 4.44
N LEU A 59 1.30 -7.27 5.01
CA LEU A 59 0.88 -8.60 5.44
C LEU A 59 -0.28 -8.51 6.45
N LEU A 60 -0.14 -7.69 7.50
CA LEU A 60 -1.19 -7.51 8.51
C LEU A 60 -2.49 -6.98 7.90
N TYR A 61 -2.41 -6.01 7.00
CA TYR A 61 -3.58 -5.43 6.35
C TYR A 61 -4.24 -6.42 5.38
N GLU A 62 -3.47 -7.24 4.67
CA GLU A 62 -3.98 -8.32 3.83
C GLU A 62 -4.73 -9.39 4.65
N GLU A 63 -4.25 -9.73 5.85
CA GLU A 63 -5.00 -10.60 6.78
C GLU A 63 -6.31 -9.95 7.24
N ILE A 64 -6.28 -8.67 7.64
CA ILE A 64 -7.49 -7.93 8.04
C ILE A 64 -8.50 -7.82 6.87
N ALA A 65 -8.00 -7.60 5.66
CA ALA A 65 -8.80 -7.52 4.44
C ALA A 65 -9.48 -8.87 4.14
N ARG A 66 -8.76 -9.99 4.28
CA ARG A 66 -9.31 -11.34 4.17
C ARG A 66 -10.39 -11.59 5.21
N VAL A 67 -10.15 -11.28 6.49
CA VAL A 67 -11.16 -11.43 7.55
C VAL A 67 -12.43 -10.64 7.22
N ARG A 68 -12.31 -9.38 6.79
CA ARG A 68 -13.47 -8.57 6.37
C ARG A 68 -14.23 -9.17 5.21
N TYR A 69 -13.52 -9.70 4.21
CA TYR A 69 -14.12 -10.37 3.06
C TYR A 69 -14.88 -11.64 3.48
N LEU A 70 -14.28 -12.47 4.34
CA LEU A 70 -14.88 -13.70 4.84
C LEU A 70 -16.12 -13.42 5.70
N VAL A 71 -16.05 -12.44 6.60
CA VAL A 71 -17.19 -12.05 7.43
C VAL A 71 -18.34 -11.50 6.57
N GLY A 72 -18.04 -10.60 5.63
CA GLY A 72 -19.06 -10.00 4.76
C GLY A 72 -19.75 -11.02 3.85
N ASN A 73 -18.99 -11.93 3.23
CA ASN A 73 -19.57 -12.95 2.37
C ASN A 73 -20.19 -14.11 3.16
N GLY A 74 -19.64 -14.46 4.32
CA GLY A 74 -20.23 -15.43 5.25
C GLY A 74 -21.62 -15.01 5.71
N PHE A 75 -21.78 -13.75 6.09
CA PHE A 75 -23.11 -13.22 6.42
C PHE A 75 -24.05 -13.19 5.21
N ARG A 76 -23.54 -12.92 4.00
CA ARG A 76 -24.35 -13.02 2.78
C ARG A 76 -24.80 -14.46 2.50
N ILE A 77 -24.00 -15.47 2.81
CA ILE A 77 -24.41 -16.87 2.71
C ILE A 77 -25.45 -17.22 3.78
N LEU A 78 -25.18 -16.87 5.05
CA LEU A 78 -26.04 -17.23 6.18
C LEU A 78 -27.41 -16.53 6.17
N PHE A 79 -27.45 -15.29 5.69
CA PHE A 79 -28.63 -14.43 5.72
C PHE A 79 -29.10 -14.00 4.33
N GLY A 80 -28.49 -14.53 3.27
CA GLY A 80 -28.91 -14.30 1.90
C GLY A 80 -30.16 -15.11 1.57
N TYR A 81 -31.18 -14.45 1.07
CA TYR A 81 -32.50 -15.02 0.77
C TYR A 81 -32.52 -16.16 -0.28
N ARG A 82 -31.38 -16.57 -0.86
CA ARG A 82 -31.33 -17.41 -2.08
C ARG A 82 -30.42 -18.63 -2.05
N GLU A 83 -29.47 -18.75 -1.12
CA GLU A 83 -28.52 -19.87 -1.11
C GLU A 83 -28.46 -20.50 0.29
N GLU A 84 -28.48 -21.84 0.34
CA GLU A 84 -28.23 -22.55 1.59
C GLU A 84 -26.78 -22.38 2.04
N ALA A 85 -26.60 -22.17 3.33
CA ALA A 85 -25.29 -22.07 3.95
C ALA A 85 -24.60 -23.43 4.03
N THR A 86 -23.96 -23.84 2.93
CA THR A 86 -23.24 -25.11 2.85
C THR A 86 -21.76 -24.96 3.16
N ALA A 87 -21.15 -26.04 3.69
CA ALA A 87 -19.71 -26.11 3.91
C ALA A 87 -18.89 -25.95 2.61
N ALA A 88 -19.44 -26.38 1.47
CA ALA A 88 -18.80 -26.23 0.16
C ALA A 88 -18.71 -24.75 -0.26
N ASN A 89 -19.79 -23.98 -0.07
CA ASN A 89 -19.81 -22.54 -0.35
C ASN A 89 -18.82 -21.79 0.55
N TRP A 90 -18.75 -22.18 1.83
CA TRP A 90 -17.78 -21.62 2.76
C TRP A 90 -16.33 -21.89 2.33
N LYS A 91 -16.02 -23.15 1.96
CA LYS A 91 -14.68 -23.54 1.50
C LYS A 91 -14.23 -22.76 0.26
N LEU A 92 -15.12 -22.57 -0.70
CA LEU A 92 -14.84 -21.78 -1.92
C LEU A 92 -14.42 -20.35 -1.58
N ILE A 93 -15.13 -19.71 -0.66
CA ILE A 93 -14.87 -18.32 -0.28
C ILE A 93 -13.58 -18.17 0.52
N THR A 94 -13.27 -19.13 1.39
CA THR A 94 -11.96 -19.16 2.09
C THR A 94 -10.79 -19.30 1.13
N THR A 95 -10.90 -20.18 0.13
CA THR A 95 -9.85 -20.33 -0.89
C THR A 95 -9.68 -19.06 -1.72
N GLN A 96 -10.79 -18.42 -2.13
CA GLN A 96 -10.73 -17.15 -2.86
C GLN A 96 -10.10 -16.01 -2.04
N ALA A 97 -10.34 -15.98 -0.72
CA ALA A 97 -9.75 -14.99 0.15
C ALA A 97 -8.23 -15.14 0.19
N ASP A 98 -7.74 -16.38 0.33
CA ASP A 98 -6.30 -16.67 0.39
C ASP A 98 -5.58 -16.38 -0.94
N GLU A 99 -6.15 -16.83 -2.05
CA GLU A 99 -5.54 -16.64 -3.37
C GLU A 99 -5.56 -15.17 -3.84
N ARG A 100 -6.47 -14.34 -3.30
CA ARG A 100 -6.70 -12.96 -3.77
C ARG A 100 -6.45 -11.90 -2.68
N ALA A 101 -5.65 -12.22 -1.66
CA ALA A 101 -5.41 -11.33 -0.52
C ALA A 101 -4.95 -9.92 -0.93
N GLY A 102 -3.96 -9.81 -1.82
CA GLY A 102 -3.45 -8.53 -2.32
C GLY A 102 -4.53 -7.67 -3.01
N PRO A 103 -5.20 -8.17 -4.05
CA PRO A 103 -6.30 -7.46 -4.71
C PRO A 103 -7.45 -7.04 -3.77
N ILE A 104 -7.79 -7.86 -2.76
CA ILE A 104 -8.82 -7.50 -1.77
C ILE A 104 -8.34 -6.31 -0.92
N ALA A 105 -7.09 -6.33 -0.47
CA ALA A 105 -6.48 -5.23 0.29
C ALA A 105 -6.45 -3.93 -0.52
N ASP A 106 -6.01 -3.98 -1.79
CA ASP A 106 -5.94 -2.80 -2.66
C ASP A 106 -7.33 -2.22 -2.95
N GLY A 107 -8.33 -3.09 -3.14
CA GLY A 107 -9.73 -2.69 -3.29
C GLY A 107 -10.32 -2.00 -2.05
N LEU A 108 -9.85 -2.32 -0.85
CA LEU A 108 -10.29 -1.65 0.39
C LEU A 108 -9.57 -0.32 0.62
N LEU A 109 -8.28 -0.25 0.29
CA LEU A 109 -7.48 0.98 0.42
C LEU A 109 -7.96 2.06 -0.55
N SER A 110 -8.29 1.69 -1.79
CA SER A 110 -8.78 2.62 -2.82
C SER A 110 -10.11 3.28 -2.45
N ARG A 111 -10.96 2.63 -1.66
CA ARG A 111 -12.26 3.17 -1.17
C ARG A 111 -12.12 4.14 0.01
N ARG A 112 -10.91 4.30 0.56
CA ARG A 112 -10.64 5.14 1.74
C ARG A 112 -9.90 6.44 1.41
N LYS A 113 -9.57 6.66 0.14
CA LYS A 113 -9.12 7.95 -0.39
C LYS A 113 -10.34 8.78 -0.81
#